data_AF-U2MDQ1-F1
#
_entry.id   AF-U2MDQ1-F1
#
_cell.length_a   1.000
_cell.length_b   1.000
_cell.length_c   1.000
_cell.angle_alpha   90.00
_cell.angle_beta   90.00
_cell.angle_gamma   90.00
#
_symmetry.space_group_name_H-M   'P 1'
#
loop_
_entity.id
_entity.type
_entity.pdbx_description
1 polymer ?
#
loop_
_entity_poly.entity_id
_entity_poly.type
_entity_poly.pdbx_seq_one_letter_code
_entity_poly.pdbx_strand_id
1 'polypeptide(L)'
;MESDLQKKRKSAEDSALFDNVASEKLKFPLYIFSDTMEKVNMLYETDNCRSKTEFMEKAIRFYCGYLLNKESTATEFIAPQLAVITEGIVKGSEQKLSRALFKLAVEVGALTHMLAAINEIDDETLKKLRIMCVDEVKRINGIINFEKAVRYQRSGD
;
A
#
# COMPACT_ATOMS: atom_id res chain seq x y z
N MET A 1 8.77 22.98 -1.60
CA MET A 1 8.89 23.36 -0.18
C MET A 1 7.48 23.77 0.27
N GLU A 2 6.68 22.80 0.75
CA GLU A 2 5.31 23.11 1.21
C GLU A 2 5.41 24.06 2.40
N SER A 3 4.72 25.20 2.29
CA SER A 3 4.76 26.27 3.29
C SER A 3 4.23 25.78 4.64
N ASP A 4 4.88 26.18 5.75
CA ASP A 4 4.46 25.84 7.11
C ASP A 4 3.01 26.24 7.42
N LEU A 5 2.46 27.22 6.68
CA LEU A 5 1.06 27.63 6.71
C LEU A 5 0.09 26.57 6.14
N GLN A 6 0.48 25.84 5.10
CA GLN A 6 -0.32 24.75 4.54
C GLN A 6 -0.26 23.50 5.42
N LYS A 7 0.89 23.25 6.07
CA LYS A 7 1.05 22.15 7.04
C LYS A 7 0.21 22.38 8.30
N LYS A 8 0.16 23.64 8.77
CA LYS A 8 -0.64 24.06 9.93
C LYS A 8 -2.15 24.11 9.65
N ARG A 9 -2.56 24.36 8.40
CA ARG A 9 -3.97 24.28 7.98
C ARG A 9 -4.45 22.84 7.87
N LYS A 10 -3.67 21.93 7.25
CA LYS A 10 -4.00 20.49 7.22
C LYS A 10 -4.08 19.89 8.62
N SER A 11 -3.15 20.21 9.53
CA SER A 11 -3.23 19.69 10.92
C SER A 11 -4.37 20.30 11.74
N ALA A 12 -4.85 21.49 11.37
CA ALA A 12 -6.01 22.12 12.00
C ALA A 12 -7.33 21.59 11.43
N GLU A 13 -7.38 21.27 10.15
CA GLU A 13 -8.54 20.66 9.47
C GLU A 13 -8.77 19.22 9.94
N ASP A 14 -7.71 18.42 10.09
CA ASP A 14 -7.80 17.06 10.66
C ASP A 14 -8.21 17.09 12.15
N SER A 15 -7.85 18.15 12.88
CA SER A 15 -8.29 18.36 14.28
C SER A 15 -9.72 18.87 14.39
N ALA A 16 -10.25 19.53 13.34
CA ALA A 16 -11.59 20.14 13.35
C ALA A 16 -12.71 19.14 13.03
N LEU A 17 -12.39 17.99 12.43
CA LEU A 17 -13.38 16.95 12.16
C LEU A 17 -13.91 16.29 13.46
N PHE A 18 -13.12 16.34 14.54
CA PHE A 18 -13.43 15.66 15.82
C PHE A 18 -14.31 16.46 16.79
N ASP A 19 -14.48 17.77 16.58
CA ASP A 19 -15.11 18.68 17.57
C ASP A 19 -16.56 19.07 17.24
N ASN A 20 -17.21 18.44 16.25
CA ASN A 20 -18.62 18.72 15.94
C ASN A 20 -19.59 18.03 16.90
N VAL A 21 -19.47 18.32 18.19
CA VAL A 21 -20.58 18.17 19.14
C VAL A 21 -20.85 19.53 19.76
N ALA A 22 -21.74 20.28 19.11
CA ALA A 22 -22.27 21.55 19.57
C ALA A 22 -23.25 21.41 20.76
N SER A 23 -23.19 20.30 21.50
CA SER A 23 -24.08 20.01 22.63
C SER A 23 -23.32 19.84 23.95
N GLU A 24 -23.98 20.24 25.04
CA GLU A 24 -23.40 20.25 26.38
C GLU A 24 -22.98 18.85 26.86
N LYS A 25 -21.84 18.78 27.54
CA LYS A 25 -21.33 17.52 28.11
C LYS A 25 -22.26 17.04 29.23
N LEU A 26 -22.84 15.85 29.06
CA LEU A 26 -23.71 15.24 30.07
C LEU A 26 -22.88 14.43 31.07
N LYS A 27 -23.03 14.72 32.37
CA LYS A 27 -22.39 13.96 33.44
C LYS A 27 -23.30 12.81 33.89
N PHE A 28 -22.83 11.58 33.76
CA PHE A 28 -23.52 10.39 34.24
C PHE A 28 -22.55 9.46 35.00
N PRO A 29 -23.03 8.70 35.99
CA PRO A 29 -22.21 7.68 36.65
C PRO A 29 -22.05 6.43 35.76
N LEU A 30 -20.83 5.91 35.65
CA LEU A 30 -20.50 4.70 34.91
C LEU A 30 -19.70 3.76 35.80
N TYR A 31 -20.09 2.49 35.86
CA TYR A 31 -19.29 1.43 36.48
C TYR A 31 -18.36 0.81 35.44
N ILE A 32 -17.07 0.75 35.75
CA ILE A 32 -16.04 0.16 34.89
C ILE A 32 -15.18 -0.79 35.71
N PHE A 33 -14.74 -1.89 35.11
CA PHE A 33 -13.86 -2.84 35.78
C PHE A 33 -12.46 -2.23 36.03
N SER A 34 -11.82 -2.59 37.16
CA SER A 34 -10.48 -2.07 37.51
C SER A 34 -9.45 -2.30 36.41
N ASP A 35 -9.40 -3.50 35.83
CA ASP A 35 -8.49 -3.84 34.72
C ASP A 35 -8.71 -2.93 33.49
N THR A 36 -9.96 -2.60 33.17
CA THR A 36 -10.25 -1.65 32.09
C THR A 36 -9.76 -0.25 32.43
N MET A 37 -9.93 0.20 33.68
CA MET A 37 -9.46 1.52 34.12
C MET A 37 -7.92 1.61 34.10
N GLU A 38 -7.23 0.56 34.47
CA GLU A 38 -5.77 0.47 34.39
C GLU A 38 -5.29 0.62 32.94
N LYS A 39 -5.93 -0.07 32.00
CA LYS A 39 -5.64 0.08 30.56
C LYS A 39 -5.92 1.49 30.07
N VAL A 40 -7.03 2.12 30.46
CA VAL A 40 -7.31 3.53 30.14
C VAL A 40 -6.19 4.43 30.66
N ASN A 41 -5.75 4.24 31.91
CA ASN A 41 -4.69 5.05 32.52
C ASN A 41 -3.35 4.92 31.79
N MET A 42 -3.02 3.73 31.26
CA MET A 42 -1.78 3.53 30.49
C MET A 42 -1.88 4.11 29.08
N LEU A 43 -3.03 3.94 28.43
CA LEU A 43 -3.16 4.19 26.99
C LEU A 43 -3.57 5.62 26.66
N TYR A 44 -4.29 6.34 27.54
CA TYR A 44 -4.76 7.69 27.20
C TYR A 44 -3.61 8.69 26.94
N GLU A 45 -2.48 8.54 27.63
CA GLU A 45 -1.28 9.37 27.42
C GLU A 45 -0.58 9.00 26.11
N THR A 46 -0.53 7.69 25.79
CA THR A 46 0.08 7.19 24.55
C THR A 46 -0.71 7.65 23.31
N ASP A 47 -2.03 7.73 23.42
CA ASP A 47 -2.94 8.20 22.35
C ASP A 47 -2.98 9.74 22.23
N ASN A 48 -2.15 10.48 22.99
CA ASN A 48 -2.12 11.94 23.02
C ASN A 48 -3.49 12.57 23.36
N CYS A 49 -4.31 11.88 24.17
CA CYS A 49 -5.56 12.41 24.69
C CYS A 49 -5.28 13.37 25.86
N ARG A 50 -6.03 14.47 25.95
CA ARG A 50 -5.91 15.46 27.03
C ARG A 50 -6.51 14.97 28.34
N SER A 51 -7.39 13.98 28.28
CA SER A 51 -8.04 13.41 29.46
C SER A 51 -8.50 11.97 29.23
N LYS A 52 -8.70 11.23 30.32
CA LYS A 52 -9.30 9.90 30.30
C LYS A 52 -10.73 9.92 29.73
N THR A 53 -11.46 11.01 29.96
CA THR A 53 -12.81 11.21 29.39
C THR A 53 -12.76 11.29 27.88
N GLU A 54 -11.81 12.03 27.30
CA GLU A 54 -11.62 12.11 25.85
C GLU A 54 -11.30 10.73 25.26
N PHE A 55 -10.41 9.97 25.91
CA PHE A 55 -10.07 8.61 25.48
C PHE A 55 -11.29 7.68 25.53
N MET A 56 -12.06 7.70 26.63
CA MET A 56 -13.28 6.90 26.76
C MET A 56 -14.35 7.32 25.73
N GLU A 57 -14.48 8.61 25.44
CA GLU A 57 -15.40 9.11 24.43
C GLU A 57 -15.01 8.63 23.02
N LYS A 58 -13.72 8.70 22.65
CA LYS A 58 -13.21 8.14 21.40
C LYS A 58 -13.48 6.64 21.29
N ALA A 59 -13.24 5.88 22.37
CA ALA A 59 -13.49 4.44 22.39
C ALA A 59 -14.99 4.08 22.23
N ILE A 60 -15.89 4.84 22.87
CA ILE A 60 -17.33 4.67 22.72
C ILE A 60 -17.76 5.01 21.29
N ARG A 61 -17.30 6.14 20.74
CA ARG A 61 -17.57 6.54 19.35
C ARG A 61 -17.06 5.51 18.35
N PHE A 62 -15.88 4.95 18.59
CA PHE A 62 -15.33 3.86 17.78
C PHE A 62 -16.26 2.65 17.78
N TYR A 63 -16.73 2.19 18.94
CA TYR A 63 -17.62 1.02 19.01
C TYR A 63 -19.00 1.31 18.42
N CYS A 64 -19.52 2.53 18.61
CA CYS A 64 -20.75 2.98 17.95
C CYS A 64 -20.59 2.96 16.42
N GLY A 65 -19.50 3.53 15.90
CA GLY A 65 -19.18 3.49 14.47
C GLY A 65 -19.06 2.06 13.93
N TYR A 66 -18.35 1.19 14.66
CA TYR A 66 -18.25 -0.24 14.33
C TYR A 66 -19.61 -0.92 14.23
N LEU A 67 -20.52 -0.68 15.18
CA LEU A 67 -21.87 -1.26 15.14
C LEU A 67 -22.71 -0.67 14.01
N LEU A 68 -22.57 0.62 13.73
CA LEU A 68 -23.44 1.33 12.80
C LEU A 68 -23.08 1.10 11.33
N ASN A 69 -21.86 0.64 10.98
CA ASN A 69 -21.36 0.18 9.64
C ASN A 69 -21.72 1.03 8.39
N LYS A 70 -22.47 2.12 8.55
CA LYS A 70 -23.04 3.00 7.51
C LYS A 70 -22.74 4.47 7.78
N GLU A 71 -22.20 4.81 8.95
CA GLU A 71 -21.75 6.16 9.27
C GLU A 71 -20.31 6.36 8.80
N SER A 72 -20.03 7.52 8.20
CA SER A 72 -18.70 7.94 7.72
C SER A 72 -17.60 7.76 8.78
N THR A 73 -17.97 7.87 10.05
CA THR A 73 -17.12 7.68 11.24
C THR A 73 -16.54 6.27 11.36
N ALA A 74 -17.24 5.22 10.90
CA ALA A 74 -16.73 3.84 10.91
C ALA A 74 -15.56 3.66 9.93
N THR A 75 -15.64 4.32 8.78
CA THR A 75 -14.61 4.31 7.73
C THR A 75 -13.32 4.98 8.20
N GLU A 76 -13.41 6.07 8.96
CA GLU A 76 -12.24 6.82 9.45
C GLU A 76 -11.35 6.01 10.40
N PHE A 77 -11.94 5.10 11.18
CA PHE A 77 -11.19 4.27 12.12
C PHE A 77 -10.72 2.92 11.53
N ILE A 78 -11.48 2.33 10.62
CA ILE A 78 -11.12 1.05 9.99
C ILE A 78 -10.10 1.26 8.85
N ALA A 79 -10.15 2.41 8.15
CA ALA A 79 -9.29 2.66 7.00
C ALA A 79 -7.77 2.61 7.31
N PRO A 80 -7.25 3.19 8.41
CA PRO A 80 -5.81 3.08 8.72
C PRO A 80 -5.36 1.64 8.97
N GLN A 81 -6.19 0.84 9.65
CA GLN A 81 -5.87 -0.58 9.91
C GLN A 81 -5.87 -1.39 8.62
N LEU A 82 -6.87 -1.18 7.75
CA LEU A 82 -6.90 -1.79 6.44
C LEU A 82 -5.72 -1.36 5.57
N ALA A 83 -5.30 -0.10 5.65
CA ALA A 83 -4.14 0.40 4.93
C ALA A 83 -2.87 -0.33 5.36
N VAL A 84 -2.63 -0.49 6.67
CA VAL A 84 -1.47 -1.22 7.21
C VAL A 84 -1.49 -2.69 6.78
N ILE A 85 -2.63 -3.36 6.88
CA ILE A 85 -2.78 -4.76 6.47
C ILE A 85 -2.51 -4.90 4.96
N THR A 86 -3.12 -4.04 4.15
CA THR A 86 -2.97 -4.05 2.70
C THR A 86 -1.52 -3.76 2.31
N GLU A 87 -0.88 -2.78 2.94
CA GLU A 87 0.54 -2.46 2.73
C GLU A 87 1.42 -3.67 3.09
N GLY A 88 1.12 -4.37 4.19
CA GLY A 88 1.83 -5.59 4.58
C GLY A 88 1.69 -6.72 3.54
N ILE A 89 0.47 -6.93 3.02
CA ILE A 89 0.20 -7.94 1.97
C ILE A 89 0.92 -7.58 0.67
N VAL A 90 0.85 -6.30 0.25
CA VAL A 90 1.50 -5.80 -0.97
C VAL A 90 3.01 -5.97 -0.84
N LYS A 91 3.63 -5.48 0.23
CA LYS A 91 5.08 -5.65 0.47
C LYS A 91 5.50 -7.11 0.49
N GLY A 92 4.72 -7.97 1.16
CA GLY A 92 5.00 -9.41 1.21
C GLY A 92 4.95 -10.05 -0.18
N SER A 93 4.01 -9.62 -1.01
CA SER A 93 3.86 -10.09 -2.40
C SER A 93 4.96 -9.56 -3.30
N GLU A 94 5.30 -8.27 -3.23
CA GLU A 94 6.39 -7.64 -3.98
C GLU A 94 7.73 -8.30 -3.70
N GLN A 95 8.04 -8.59 -2.42
CA GLN A 95 9.28 -9.28 -2.07
C GLN A 95 9.34 -10.71 -2.63
N LYS A 96 8.21 -11.45 -2.61
CA LYS A 96 8.14 -12.80 -3.20
C LYS A 96 8.32 -12.73 -4.71
N LEU A 97 7.65 -11.80 -5.38
CA LEU A 97 7.76 -11.57 -6.82
C LEU A 97 9.18 -11.16 -7.21
N SER A 98 9.81 -10.23 -6.48
CA SER A 98 11.18 -9.79 -6.73
C SER A 98 12.18 -10.97 -6.65
N ARG A 99 12.05 -11.83 -5.64
CA ARG A 99 12.88 -13.04 -5.52
C ARG A 99 12.63 -14.04 -6.66
N ALA A 100 11.39 -14.21 -7.09
CA ALA A 100 11.05 -15.07 -8.23
C ALA A 100 11.61 -14.52 -9.55
N LEU A 101 11.46 -13.21 -9.79
CA LEU A 101 12.01 -12.51 -10.95
C LEU A 101 13.54 -12.59 -11.00
N PHE A 102 14.21 -12.47 -9.85
CA PHE A 102 15.66 -12.63 -9.78
C PHE A 102 16.09 -14.04 -10.21
N LYS A 103 15.46 -15.10 -9.67
CA LYS A 103 15.74 -16.48 -10.08
C LYS A 103 15.50 -16.69 -11.57
N LEU A 104 14.37 -16.18 -12.09
CA LEU A 104 14.06 -16.25 -13.51
C LEU A 104 15.11 -15.50 -14.35
N ALA A 105 15.57 -14.33 -13.93
CA ALA A 105 16.58 -13.56 -14.63
C ALA A 105 17.93 -14.30 -14.69
N VAL A 106 18.32 -15.00 -13.62
CA VAL A 106 19.52 -15.85 -13.61
C VAL A 106 19.40 -16.97 -14.65
N GLU A 107 18.28 -17.70 -14.67
CA GLU A 107 18.07 -18.79 -15.65
C GLU A 107 17.98 -18.27 -17.09
N VAL A 108 17.28 -17.15 -17.33
CA VAL A 108 17.21 -16.51 -18.65
C VAL A 108 18.59 -16.02 -19.09
N GLY A 109 19.41 -15.49 -18.18
CA GLY A 109 20.79 -15.11 -18.45
C GLY A 109 21.63 -16.31 -18.90
N ALA A 110 21.57 -17.41 -18.15
CA ALA A 110 22.27 -18.65 -18.49
C ALA A 110 21.83 -19.19 -19.86
N LEU A 111 20.52 -19.26 -20.13
CA LEU A 111 19.97 -19.65 -21.43
C LEU A 111 20.45 -18.74 -22.56
N THR A 112 20.47 -17.42 -22.33
CA THR A 112 20.92 -16.45 -23.34
C THR A 112 22.39 -16.67 -23.69
N HIS A 113 23.26 -16.87 -22.70
CA HIS A 113 24.68 -17.17 -22.93
C HIS A 113 24.90 -18.49 -23.65
N MET A 114 24.19 -19.57 -23.25
CA MET A 114 24.27 -20.86 -23.94
C MET A 114 23.81 -20.75 -25.39
N LEU A 115 22.70 -20.07 -25.66
CA LEU A 115 22.16 -19.91 -27.01
C LEU A 115 23.09 -19.09 -27.91
N ALA A 116 23.66 -18.00 -27.38
CA ALA A 116 24.65 -17.18 -28.09
C ALA A 116 25.89 -18.00 -28.45
N ALA A 117 26.38 -18.83 -27.53
CA ALA A 117 27.54 -19.70 -27.78
C ALA A 117 27.25 -20.78 -28.84
N ILE A 118 26.07 -21.43 -28.78
CA ILE A 118 25.69 -22.50 -29.73
C ILE A 118 25.52 -21.97 -31.16
N ASN A 119 25.01 -20.74 -31.32
CA ASN A 119 24.70 -20.16 -32.63
C ASN A 119 25.74 -19.13 -33.09
N GLU A 120 26.86 -19.01 -32.38
CA GLU A 120 27.95 -18.07 -32.69
C GLU A 120 27.45 -16.63 -32.91
N ILE A 121 26.48 -16.18 -32.08
CA ILE A 121 25.84 -14.88 -32.23
C ILE A 121 26.83 -13.78 -31.82
N ASP A 122 27.08 -12.82 -32.71
CA ASP A 122 27.89 -11.65 -32.42
C ASP A 122 27.13 -10.56 -31.64
N ASP A 123 27.89 -9.69 -30.97
CA ASP A 123 27.36 -8.63 -30.10
C ASP A 123 26.44 -7.64 -30.85
N GLU A 124 26.72 -7.34 -32.12
CA GLU A 124 25.91 -6.39 -32.90
C GLU A 124 24.56 -7.00 -33.28
N THR A 125 24.53 -8.28 -33.67
CA THR A 125 23.28 -9.01 -33.91
C THR A 125 22.43 -9.09 -32.65
N LEU A 126 23.04 -9.41 -31.49
CA LEU A 126 22.32 -9.48 -30.22
C LEU A 126 21.76 -8.11 -29.79
N LYS A 127 22.53 -7.04 -29.99
CA LYS A 127 22.11 -5.67 -29.68
C LYS A 127 20.93 -5.22 -30.54
N LYS A 128 20.96 -5.50 -31.86
CA LYS A 128 19.84 -5.24 -32.77
C LYS A 128 18.58 -5.98 -32.33
N LEU A 129 18.70 -7.28 -32.06
CA LEU A 129 17.58 -8.09 -31.58
C LEU A 129 16.98 -7.53 -30.27
N ARG A 130 17.84 -7.10 -29.33
CA ARG A 130 17.37 -6.52 -28.06
C ARG A 130 16.61 -5.22 -28.26
N ILE A 131 17.07 -4.33 -29.14
CA ILE A 131 16.37 -3.08 -29.48
C ILE A 131 14.99 -3.41 -30.07
N MET A 132 14.95 -4.33 -31.03
CA MET A 132 13.70 -4.77 -31.65
C MET A 132 12.70 -5.33 -30.64
N CYS A 133 13.13 -6.22 -29.74
CA CYS A 133 12.26 -6.78 -28.71
C CYS A 133 11.77 -5.71 -27.73
N VAL A 134 12.61 -4.74 -27.34
CA VAL A 134 12.19 -3.64 -26.46
C VAL A 134 11.11 -2.78 -27.14
N ASP A 135 11.28 -2.45 -28.41
CA ASP A 135 10.30 -1.66 -29.16
C ASP A 135 9.00 -2.43 -29.39
N GLU A 136 9.10 -3.75 -29.64
CA GLU A 136 7.93 -4.61 -29.75
C GLU A 136 7.14 -4.65 -28.44
N VAL A 137 7.82 -4.89 -27.31
CA VAL A 137 7.23 -4.94 -25.96
C VAL A 137 6.53 -3.62 -25.62
N LYS A 138 7.14 -2.47 -25.96
CA LYS A 138 6.51 -1.15 -25.81
C LYS A 138 5.26 -1.03 -26.67
N ARG A 139 5.34 -1.41 -27.94
CA ARG A 139 4.22 -1.33 -28.90
C ARG A 139 3.03 -2.21 -28.50
N ILE A 140 3.27 -3.34 -27.85
CA ILE A 140 2.25 -4.32 -27.45
C ILE A 140 1.87 -4.23 -25.96
N ASN A 141 2.31 -3.19 -25.25
CA ASN A 141 2.06 -3.00 -23.81
C ASN A 141 2.42 -4.23 -22.94
N GLY A 142 3.54 -4.88 -23.24
CA GLY A 142 4.02 -6.04 -22.48
C GLY A 142 3.41 -7.39 -22.87
N ILE A 143 2.42 -7.44 -23.77
CA ILE A 143 1.79 -8.69 -24.21
C ILE A 143 2.60 -9.32 -25.36
N ILE A 144 3.62 -10.12 -25.01
CA ILE A 144 4.44 -10.85 -25.98
C ILE A 144 3.62 -11.99 -26.61
N ASN A 145 3.61 -12.04 -27.95
CA ASN A 145 2.94 -13.11 -28.71
C ASN A 145 3.97 -13.93 -29.49
N PHE A 146 4.08 -15.21 -29.14
CA PHE A 146 5.03 -16.14 -29.75
C PHE A 146 4.81 -16.35 -31.24
N GLU A 147 3.55 -16.44 -31.70
CA GLU A 147 3.25 -16.60 -33.13
C GLU A 147 3.72 -15.40 -33.96
N LYS A 148 3.60 -14.18 -33.41
CA LYS A 148 4.10 -12.97 -34.06
C LYS A 148 5.62 -12.98 -34.15
N ALA A 149 6.31 -13.38 -33.09
CA ALA A 149 7.77 -13.53 -33.09
C ALA A 149 8.22 -14.56 -34.14
N VAL A 150 7.57 -15.72 -34.20
CA VAL A 150 7.87 -16.77 -35.20
C VAL A 150 7.64 -16.27 -36.62
N ARG A 151 6.53 -15.56 -36.88
CA ARG A 151 6.28 -14.96 -38.20
C ARG A 151 7.41 -14.00 -38.55
N TYR A 152 7.75 -13.07 -37.66
CA TYR A 152 8.83 -12.10 -37.89
C TYR A 152 10.16 -12.79 -38.27
N GLN A 153 10.57 -13.81 -37.52
CA GLN A 153 11.83 -14.54 -37.79
C GLN A 153 11.81 -15.33 -39.10
N ARG A 154 10.63 -15.67 -39.63
CA ARG A 154 10.47 -16.40 -40.90
C ARG A 154 10.23 -15.49 -42.09
N SER A 155 9.75 -14.27 -41.86
CA SER A 155 9.42 -13.28 -42.89
C SER A 155 10.65 -12.50 -43.38
N GLY A 156 11.84 -13.12 -43.44
CA GLY A 156 13.09 -12.42 -43.74
C GLY A 156 12.99 -11.59 -45.02
N ASP A 157 12.83 -10.27 -44.84
CA ASP A 157 13.01 -9.16 -45.77
C ASP A 157 13.29 -7.89 -44.95
#